data_AF-A0A7W9Q3A5-F1
#
_entry.id   AF-A0A7W9Q3A5-F1
#
_cell.length_a   1.000
_cell.length_b   1.000
_cell.length_c   1.000
_cell.angle_alpha   90.00
_cell.angle_beta   90.00
_cell.angle_gamma   90.00
#
_symmetry.space_group_name_H-M   'P 1'
#
loop_
_entity.id
_entity.type
_entity.pdbx_description
1 polymer ?
#
loop_
_entity_poly.entity_id
_entity_poly.type
_entity_poly.pdbx_seq_one_letter_code
_entity_poly.pdbx_strand_id
1 'polypeptide(L)'
;MAPDQQTRNLAPGKCVARKAERRRTMECAERFEIGKRLATGHYPVTVDGRPAGFIYRRHGGWWAEMPGMTHHTRRPDRETAAAELVRIFDLGHKPSAYARPVPAPISSVTLHIPELRLTLPNLVRAAEATARLAELGWEPLHGYPGADNPWHMRCRLCGWKGRRFWSHLRGRNGDGIPRPANRHTSCIPTYLHAEKLRQFQAQQKSTCTCADRHPTTVDECRQVLTEILAAGKDYSRGLMMQKARVILERCSASSVRAVALRTALDKLTADGERTSARGAHDRPSRARRSLGQPVT
;
A
#
# COMPACT_ATOMS: atom_id res chain seq x y z
N MET A 1 -40.01 7.59 53.50
CA MET A 1 -39.31 6.97 52.36
C MET A 1 -38.90 8.07 51.41
N ALA A 2 -37.63 8.46 51.44
CA ALA A 2 -37.04 9.46 50.54
C ALA A 2 -36.19 8.72 49.48
N PRO A 3 -36.20 9.13 48.20
CA PRO A 3 -35.29 8.57 47.22
C PRO A 3 -33.98 9.38 47.15
N ASP A 4 -32.94 8.58 46.95
CA ASP A 4 -31.51 8.82 47.04
C ASP A 4 -30.98 9.65 45.86
N GLN A 5 -30.30 10.77 46.13
CA GLN A 5 -29.58 11.57 45.12
C GLN A 5 -28.10 11.16 45.08
N GLN A 6 -27.75 10.22 44.21
CA GLN A 6 -26.35 9.95 43.86
C GLN A 6 -25.83 10.98 42.84
N THR A 7 -25.17 12.02 43.35
CA THR A 7 -24.31 12.90 42.55
C THR A 7 -23.01 12.18 42.20
N ARG A 8 -22.84 11.86 40.90
CA ARG A 8 -21.59 11.34 40.35
C ARG A 8 -20.53 12.45 40.33
N ASN A 9 -19.60 12.41 41.27
CA ASN A 9 -18.37 13.19 41.25
C ASN A 9 -17.53 12.85 40.00
N LEU A 10 -17.51 13.74 39.02
CA LEU A 10 -16.57 13.75 37.91
C LEU A 10 -15.21 14.25 38.43
N ALA A 11 -14.21 13.37 38.44
CA ALA A 11 -12.85 13.67 38.87
C ALA A 11 -12.26 14.88 38.10
N PRO A 12 -11.69 15.89 38.79
CA PRO A 12 -11.22 17.15 38.18
C PRO A 12 -9.97 17.01 37.28
N GLY A 13 -9.32 15.84 37.23
CA GLY A 13 -8.06 15.64 36.50
C GLY A 13 -8.15 15.62 34.97
N LYS A 14 -9.30 15.26 34.37
CA LYS A 14 -9.41 15.11 32.89
C LYS A 14 -9.59 16.44 32.14
N CYS A 15 -10.09 17.48 32.82
CA CYS A 15 -10.36 18.77 32.18
C CYS A 15 -9.08 19.62 32.03
N VAL A 16 -8.18 19.53 33.01
CA VAL A 16 -6.91 20.29 33.04
C VAL A 16 -5.94 19.78 31.97
N ALA A 17 -5.82 18.45 31.81
CA ALA A 17 -4.97 17.84 30.77
C ALA A 17 -5.43 18.24 29.35
N ARG A 18 -6.74 18.22 29.07
CA ARG A 18 -7.29 18.64 27.77
C ARG A 18 -7.09 20.12 27.46
N LYS A 19 -7.11 21.01 28.47
CA LYS A 19 -6.81 22.43 28.30
C LYS A 19 -5.33 22.68 28.00
N ALA A 20 -4.42 22.00 28.69
CA ALA A 20 -2.98 22.13 28.47
C ALA A 20 -2.57 21.60 27.07
N GLU A 21 -3.15 20.47 26.66
CA GLU A 21 -2.94 19.90 25.33
C GLU A 21 -3.43 20.84 24.23
N ARG A 22 -4.66 21.38 24.34
CA ARG A 22 -5.19 22.40 23.42
C ARG A 22 -4.34 23.67 23.33
N ARG A 23 -3.81 24.14 24.46
CA ARG A 23 -2.98 25.35 24.50
C ARG A 23 -1.65 25.14 23.77
N ARG A 24 -0.99 23.98 23.98
CA ARG A 24 0.20 23.57 23.23
C ARG A 24 -0.08 23.38 21.73
N THR A 25 -1.26 22.86 21.37
CA THR A 25 -1.65 22.72 19.96
C THR A 25 -1.82 24.08 19.28
N MET A 26 -2.37 25.09 19.98
CA MET A 26 -2.50 26.45 19.44
C MET A 26 -1.14 27.15 19.27
N GLU A 27 -0.23 27.00 20.22
CA GLU A 27 1.14 27.56 20.14
C GLU A 27 1.96 26.94 19.00
N CYS A 28 1.76 25.64 18.72
CA CYS A 28 2.35 24.99 17.53
C CYS A 28 1.68 25.42 16.22
N ALA A 29 0.37 25.68 16.24
CA ALA A 29 -0.39 26.06 15.04
C ALA A 29 0.03 27.41 14.46
N GLU A 30 0.54 28.32 15.30
CA GLU A 30 1.06 29.62 14.86
C GLU A 30 2.41 29.51 14.14
N ARG A 31 3.13 28.40 14.30
CA ARG A 31 4.48 28.21 13.73
C ARG A 31 4.51 27.47 12.41
N PHE A 32 3.41 26.85 11.98
CA PHE A 32 3.38 26.12 10.72
C PHE A 32 2.35 26.64 9.73
N GLU A 33 2.66 26.54 8.44
CA GLU A 33 1.72 26.80 7.36
C GLU A 33 1.56 25.53 6.51
N ILE A 34 0.31 25.12 6.26
CA ILE A 34 -0.01 23.96 5.42
C ILE A 34 -0.37 24.47 4.03
N GLY A 35 0.51 24.22 3.06
CA GLY A 35 0.31 24.62 1.68
C GLY A 35 -0.75 23.79 0.95
N LYS A 36 -0.99 24.16 -0.33
CA LYS A 36 -1.97 23.46 -1.18
C LYS A 36 -1.56 22.02 -1.44
N ARG A 37 -2.57 21.14 -1.58
CA ARG A 37 -2.36 19.73 -1.89
C ARG A 37 -1.66 19.57 -3.25
N LEU A 38 -0.50 18.93 -3.25
CA LEU A 38 0.24 18.59 -4.46
C LEU A 38 -0.45 17.46 -5.22
N ALA A 39 -0.07 17.28 -6.49
CA ALA A 39 -0.55 16.17 -7.31
C ALA A 39 -0.26 14.80 -6.65
N THR A 40 0.85 14.68 -5.93
CA THR A 40 1.25 13.49 -5.14
C THR A 40 0.31 13.18 -3.98
N GLY A 41 -0.64 14.05 -3.66
CA GLY A 41 -1.55 13.91 -2.52
C GLY A 41 -0.96 14.39 -1.20
N HIS A 42 0.28 14.88 -1.21
CA HIS A 42 0.98 15.47 -0.08
C HIS A 42 0.65 16.95 0.05
N TYR A 43 0.65 17.46 1.27
CA TYR A 43 0.56 18.87 1.59
C TYR A 43 1.93 19.33 2.08
N PRO A 44 2.57 20.30 1.42
CA PRO A 44 3.84 20.84 1.90
C PRO A 44 3.57 21.62 3.19
N VAL A 45 4.48 21.49 4.15
CA VAL A 45 4.41 22.21 5.43
C VAL A 45 5.66 23.04 5.59
N THR A 46 5.48 24.33 5.88
CA THR A 46 6.56 25.21 6.34
C THR A 46 6.46 25.36 7.86
N VAL A 47 7.61 25.52 8.52
CA VAL A 47 7.74 25.85 9.94
C VAL A 47 8.62 27.09 10.03
N ASP A 48 8.12 28.13 10.70
CA ASP A 48 8.77 29.45 10.80
C ASP A 48 9.20 30.01 9.41
N GLY A 49 8.33 29.84 8.41
CA GLY A 49 8.57 30.26 7.02
C GLY A 49 9.59 29.40 6.25
N ARG A 50 10.20 28.38 6.89
CA ARG A 50 11.14 27.46 6.25
C ARG A 50 10.45 26.17 5.85
N PRO A 51 10.78 25.57 4.71
CA PRO A 51 10.22 24.29 4.35
C PRO A 51 10.64 23.22 5.38
N ALA A 52 9.69 22.45 5.92
CA ALA A 52 9.94 21.43 6.94
C ALA A 52 9.69 20.01 6.43
N GLY A 53 8.70 19.83 5.54
CA GLY A 53 8.40 18.52 4.99
C GLY A 53 7.01 18.44 4.36
N PHE A 54 6.40 17.27 4.46
CA PHE A 54 5.09 16.98 3.90
C PHE A 54 4.21 16.27 4.93
N ILE A 55 2.91 16.52 4.83
CA ILE A 55 1.89 15.68 5.47
C ILE A 55 0.99 15.06 4.43
N TYR A 56 0.46 13.86 4.70
CA TYR A 56 -0.46 13.18 3.81
C TYR A 56 -1.43 12.30 4.58
N ARG A 57 -2.57 11.99 3.96
CA ARG A 57 -3.59 11.12 4.56
C ARG A 57 -3.46 9.72 4.00
N ARG A 58 -3.36 8.71 4.87
CA ARG A 58 -3.30 7.29 4.52
C ARG A 58 -4.03 6.44 5.56
N HIS A 59 -4.94 5.57 5.09
CA HIS A 59 -5.79 4.68 5.91
C HIS A 59 -6.53 5.40 7.06
N GLY A 60 -7.10 6.57 6.76
CA GLY A 60 -7.86 7.36 7.74
C GLY A 60 -7.01 8.08 8.80
N GLY A 61 -5.69 7.90 8.81
CA GLY A 61 -4.74 8.69 9.61
C GLY A 61 -4.00 9.73 8.78
N TRP A 62 -3.47 10.73 9.45
CA TRP A 62 -2.54 11.70 8.88
C TRP A 62 -1.11 11.32 9.22
N TRP A 63 -0.19 11.54 8.31
CA TRP A 63 1.21 11.17 8.46
C TRP A 63 2.08 12.40 8.22
N ALA A 64 3.14 12.52 9.01
CA ALA A 64 4.18 13.52 8.85
C ALA A 64 5.44 12.87 8.27
N GLU A 65 6.03 13.50 7.27
CA GLU A 65 7.26 13.06 6.61
C GLU A 65 8.22 14.23 6.45
N MET A 66 9.42 14.09 7.00
CA MET A 66 10.53 15.02 6.79
C MET A 66 11.54 14.39 5.81
N PRO A 67 11.86 15.05 4.69
CA PRO A 67 12.88 14.57 3.75
C PRO A 67 14.20 14.20 4.44
N GLY A 68 14.67 12.97 4.20
CA GLY A 68 15.89 12.43 4.81
C GLY A 68 15.65 11.61 6.09
N MET A 69 14.43 11.56 6.62
CA MET A 69 14.05 10.66 7.71
C MET A 69 13.27 9.45 7.18
N THR A 70 13.57 8.26 7.71
CA THR A 70 12.89 7.00 7.37
C THR A 70 11.62 6.76 8.18
N HIS A 71 11.40 7.56 9.24
CA HIS A 71 10.27 7.40 10.15
C HIS A 71 9.14 8.37 9.78
N HIS A 72 7.97 7.81 9.51
CA HIS A 72 6.74 8.56 9.36
C HIS A 72 5.89 8.37 10.63
N THR A 73 5.33 9.46 11.15
CA THR A 73 4.53 9.42 12.38
C THR A 73 3.05 9.58 12.05
N ARG A 74 2.22 8.60 12.45
CA ARG A 74 0.76 8.68 12.32
C ARG A 74 0.17 9.60 13.39
N ARG A 75 -0.74 10.48 12.97
CA ARG A 75 -1.49 11.45 13.78
C ARG A 75 -2.99 11.39 13.44
N PRO A 76 -3.85 11.78 14.39
CA PRO A 76 -5.30 11.68 14.22
C PRO A 76 -5.84 12.65 13.17
N ASP A 77 -5.31 13.87 13.12
CA ASP A 77 -5.75 14.94 12.22
C ASP A 77 -4.57 15.64 11.53
N ARG A 78 -4.93 16.51 10.59
CA ARG A 78 -3.99 17.18 9.67
C ARG A 78 -3.07 18.14 10.44
N GLU A 79 -3.65 18.90 11.36
CA GLU A 79 -2.96 19.91 12.15
C GLU A 79 -1.98 19.26 13.12
N THR A 80 -2.34 18.14 13.73
CA THR A 80 -1.44 17.37 14.62
C THR A 80 -0.30 16.73 13.84
N ALA A 81 -0.51 16.34 12.57
CA ALA A 81 0.59 15.90 11.69
C ALA A 81 1.54 17.06 11.35
N ALA A 82 1.03 18.27 11.11
CA ALA A 82 1.88 19.43 10.89
C ALA A 82 2.65 19.82 12.16
N ALA A 83 2.01 19.79 13.33
CA ALA A 83 2.66 20.03 14.62
C ALA A 83 3.77 19.02 14.93
N GLU A 84 3.66 17.78 14.44
CA GLU A 84 4.76 16.81 14.55
C GLU A 84 5.99 17.23 13.74
N LEU A 85 5.82 17.89 12.59
CA LEU A 85 6.95 18.46 11.86
C LEU A 85 7.60 19.62 12.61
N VAL A 86 6.82 20.45 13.33
CA VAL A 86 7.37 21.46 14.24
C VAL A 86 8.22 20.81 15.31
N ARG A 87 7.71 19.75 15.96
CA ARG A 87 8.47 19.00 16.98
C ARG A 87 9.78 18.43 16.44
N ILE A 88 9.75 17.84 15.24
CA ILE A 88 10.94 17.29 14.59
C ILE A 88 11.94 18.42 14.25
N PHE A 89 11.43 19.56 13.79
CA PHE A 89 12.23 20.75 13.48
C PHE A 89 12.91 21.34 14.73
N ASP A 90 12.17 21.42 15.85
CA ASP A 90 12.68 21.90 17.14
C ASP A 90 13.75 20.96 17.73
N LEU A 91 13.72 19.67 17.39
CA LEU A 91 14.79 18.72 17.70
C LEU A 91 16.07 18.93 16.85
N GLY A 92 16.09 19.95 16.00
CA GLY A 92 17.24 20.31 15.16
C GLY A 92 17.33 19.55 13.85
N HIS A 93 16.36 18.68 13.54
CA HIS A 93 16.31 18.03 12.23
C HIS A 93 15.93 19.04 11.16
N LYS A 94 16.74 19.12 10.11
CA LYS A 94 16.47 19.94 8.93
C LYS A 94 16.15 19.00 7.78
N PRO A 95 15.17 19.33 6.92
CA PRO A 95 14.95 18.55 5.73
C PRO A 95 16.22 18.51 4.91
N SER A 96 16.70 17.31 4.60
CA SER A 96 17.69 17.13 3.56
C SER A 96 17.16 17.82 2.31
N ALA A 97 18.00 18.59 1.62
CA ALA A 97 17.63 19.42 0.49
C ALA A 97 16.61 18.69 -0.38
N TYR A 98 15.53 19.39 -0.78
CA TYR A 98 14.48 18.84 -1.64
C TYR A 98 15.12 18.31 -2.91
N ALA A 99 15.57 17.06 -2.89
CA ALA A 99 15.84 16.28 -4.07
C ALA A 99 14.44 16.04 -4.63
N ARG A 100 13.97 17.04 -5.36
CA ARG A 100 12.80 16.97 -6.22
C ARG A 100 13.00 15.66 -6.95
N PRO A 101 12.18 14.61 -6.71
CA PRO A 101 12.39 13.36 -7.40
C PRO A 101 12.22 13.70 -8.87
N VAL A 102 13.34 13.79 -9.59
CA VAL A 102 13.34 13.97 -11.03
C VAL A 102 12.62 12.74 -11.52
N PRO A 103 11.44 12.88 -12.15
CA PRO A 103 10.79 11.71 -12.72
C PRO A 103 11.76 11.20 -13.79
N ALA A 104 12.46 10.11 -13.49
CA ALA A 104 13.33 9.48 -14.45
C ALA A 104 12.52 9.23 -15.72
N PRO A 105 13.04 9.56 -16.91
CA PRO A 105 12.36 9.24 -18.15
C PRO A 105 12.20 7.72 -18.23
N ILE A 106 10.94 7.28 -18.19
CA ILE A 106 10.55 5.88 -18.07
C ILE A 106 10.58 5.28 -19.49
N SER A 107 11.75 4.89 -19.99
CA SER A 107 11.86 4.21 -21.30
C SER A 107 11.55 2.72 -21.23
N SER A 108 11.45 2.14 -20.03
CA SER A 108 10.76 0.87 -19.81
C SER A 108 9.78 1.08 -18.66
N VAL A 109 8.49 0.87 -18.91
CA VAL A 109 7.48 0.88 -17.83
C VAL A 109 7.71 -0.36 -16.99
N THR A 110 8.75 -0.32 -16.18
CA THR A 110 8.89 -1.27 -15.09
C THR A 110 7.73 -0.96 -14.17
N LEU A 111 6.71 -1.83 -14.13
CA LEU A 111 5.57 -1.72 -13.20
C LEU A 111 5.99 -1.97 -11.74
N HIS A 112 7.27 -1.78 -11.44
CA HIS A 112 7.86 -1.82 -10.13
C HIS A 112 7.83 -0.42 -9.52
N ILE A 113 7.22 -0.27 -8.35
CA ILE A 113 7.37 0.94 -7.53
C ILE A 113 8.45 0.68 -6.48
N PRO A 114 9.44 1.59 -6.29
CA PRO A 114 10.43 1.49 -5.22
C PRO A 114 9.87 1.25 -3.81
N GLU A 115 8.63 1.69 -3.57
CA GLU A 115 7.93 1.71 -2.28
C GLU A 115 7.15 0.42 -1.97
N LEU A 116 6.85 -0.42 -2.97
CA LEU A 116 6.14 -1.68 -2.70
C LEU A 116 7.12 -2.69 -2.10
N ARG A 117 6.93 -3.04 -0.82
CA ARG A 117 7.67 -4.15 -0.22
C ARG A 117 7.41 -5.44 -1.02
N LEU A 118 8.46 -6.08 -1.52
CA LEU A 118 8.39 -7.30 -2.33
C LEU A 118 8.11 -8.57 -1.51
N THR A 119 7.00 -8.57 -0.79
CA THR A 119 6.46 -9.79 -0.20
C THR A 119 5.58 -10.51 -1.22
N LEU A 120 5.49 -11.84 -1.14
CA LEU A 120 4.62 -12.60 -2.07
C LEU A 120 3.17 -12.09 -2.08
N PRO A 121 2.52 -11.80 -0.92
CA PRO A 121 1.15 -11.29 -0.93
C PRO A 121 1.03 -9.94 -1.63
N ASN A 122 2.05 -9.08 -1.56
CA ASN A 122 2.05 -7.78 -2.24
C ASN A 122 2.21 -7.94 -3.75
N LEU A 123 3.05 -8.86 -4.21
CA LEU A 123 3.22 -9.19 -5.62
C LEU A 123 1.93 -9.72 -6.23
N VAL A 124 1.26 -10.67 -5.56
CA VAL A 124 -0.02 -11.22 -6.03
C VAL A 124 -1.09 -10.14 -6.08
N ARG A 125 -1.20 -9.29 -5.04
CA ARG A 125 -2.15 -8.15 -5.05
C ARG A 125 -1.86 -7.14 -6.16
N ALA A 126 -0.60 -6.90 -6.48
CA ALA A 126 -0.20 -6.01 -7.56
C ALA A 126 -0.58 -6.60 -8.94
N ALA A 127 -0.39 -7.92 -9.12
CA ALA A 127 -0.82 -8.63 -10.33
C ALA A 127 -2.36 -8.60 -10.49
N GLU A 128 -3.11 -8.89 -9.42
CA GLU A 128 -4.59 -8.80 -9.42
C GLU A 128 -5.09 -7.40 -9.75
N ALA A 129 -4.50 -6.37 -9.13
CA ALA A 129 -4.87 -4.99 -9.40
C ALA A 129 -4.62 -4.64 -10.87
N THR A 130 -3.47 -5.04 -11.43
CA THR A 130 -3.11 -4.79 -12.83
C THR A 130 -4.05 -5.51 -13.80
N ALA A 131 -4.36 -6.78 -13.53
CA ALA A 131 -5.31 -7.56 -14.33
C ALA A 131 -6.71 -6.91 -14.32
N ARG A 132 -7.20 -6.53 -13.13
CA ARG A 132 -8.52 -5.93 -13.02
C ARG A 132 -8.59 -4.51 -13.60
N LEU A 133 -7.49 -3.74 -13.58
CA LEU A 133 -7.43 -2.50 -14.35
C LEU A 133 -7.60 -2.74 -15.84
N ALA A 134 -6.94 -3.77 -16.39
CA ALA A 134 -7.09 -4.13 -17.79
C ALA A 134 -8.55 -4.47 -18.11
N GLU A 135 -9.21 -5.32 -17.31
CA GLU A 135 -10.64 -5.66 -17.48
C GLU A 135 -11.55 -4.43 -17.43
N LEU A 136 -11.21 -3.46 -16.57
CA LEU A 136 -11.94 -2.20 -16.43
C LEU A 136 -11.56 -1.16 -17.50
N GLY A 137 -10.68 -1.45 -18.46
CA GLY A 137 -10.27 -0.50 -19.50
C GLY A 137 -9.40 0.65 -18.98
N TRP A 138 -8.61 0.38 -17.95
CA TRP A 138 -7.58 1.28 -17.42
C TRP A 138 -6.19 0.70 -17.71
N GLU A 139 -5.26 1.58 -18.08
CA GLU A 139 -3.87 1.20 -18.29
C GLU A 139 -2.98 1.93 -17.30
N PRO A 140 -2.28 1.22 -16.41
CA PRO A 140 -1.36 1.84 -15.47
C PRO A 140 -0.14 2.40 -16.20
N LEU A 141 0.19 3.66 -15.93
CA LEU A 141 1.38 4.33 -16.50
C LEU A 141 2.64 4.13 -15.64
N HIS A 142 2.46 3.70 -14.40
CA HIS A 142 3.52 3.37 -13.44
C HIS A 142 3.15 2.08 -12.71
N GLY A 143 4.07 1.54 -11.91
CA GLY A 143 3.82 0.34 -11.10
C GLY A 143 2.65 0.46 -10.13
N TYR A 144 2.30 -0.63 -9.46
CA TYR A 144 1.24 -0.61 -8.45
C TYR A 144 1.71 0.07 -7.15
N PRO A 145 1.10 1.20 -6.72
CA PRO A 145 1.51 1.90 -5.51
C PRO A 145 0.88 1.37 -4.23
N GLY A 146 0.01 0.36 -4.30
CA GLY A 146 -0.87 -0.02 -3.21
C GLY A 146 -2.29 0.53 -3.40
N ALA A 147 -3.25 -0.09 -2.71
CA ALA A 147 -4.67 0.11 -3.01
C ALA A 147 -5.16 1.55 -2.75
N ASP A 148 -4.64 2.16 -1.68
CA ASP A 148 -5.08 3.48 -1.20
C ASP A 148 -4.16 4.62 -1.64
N ASN A 149 -3.24 4.35 -2.56
CA ASN A 149 -2.34 5.34 -3.11
C ASN A 149 -2.80 5.80 -4.51
N PRO A 150 -2.65 7.09 -4.87
CA PRO A 150 -3.00 7.58 -6.19
C PRO A 150 -2.14 6.89 -7.25
N TRP A 151 -2.78 6.21 -8.19
CA TRP A 151 -2.12 5.50 -9.27
C TRP A 151 -2.37 6.23 -10.59
N HIS A 152 -1.29 6.63 -11.27
CA HIS A 152 -1.36 7.26 -12.59
C HIS A 152 -1.74 6.23 -13.66
N MET A 153 -2.80 6.54 -14.39
CA MET A 153 -3.38 5.65 -15.39
C MET A 153 -3.83 6.41 -16.64
N ARG A 154 -3.99 5.68 -17.74
CA ARG A 154 -4.67 6.09 -18.96
C ARG A 154 -6.01 5.36 -19.07
N CYS A 155 -7.08 6.10 -19.34
CA CYS A 155 -8.38 5.54 -19.72
C CYS A 155 -8.29 5.01 -21.16
N ARG A 156 -8.54 3.72 -21.38
CA ARG A 156 -8.51 3.12 -22.72
C ARG A 156 -9.72 3.46 -23.58
N LEU A 157 -10.77 4.00 -22.97
CA LEU A 157 -12.03 4.34 -23.65
C LEU A 157 -11.97 5.69 -24.37
N CYS A 158 -11.16 6.64 -23.87
CA CYS A 158 -11.08 8.01 -24.38
C CYS A 158 -9.67 8.61 -24.42
N GLY A 159 -8.65 7.90 -23.89
CA GLY A 159 -7.27 8.37 -23.86
C GLY A 159 -6.88 9.27 -22.69
N TRP A 160 -7.83 9.70 -21.84
CA TRP A 160 -7.55 10.55 -20.67
C TRP A 160 -6.46 9.97 -19.77
N LYS A 161 -5.57 10.83 -19.25
CA LYS A 161 -4.52 10.46 -18.30
C LYS A 161 -4.71 11.21 -16.99
N GLY A 162 -4.60 10.49 -15.88
CA GLY A 162 -4.66 11.12 -14.56
C GLY A 162 -4.57 10.11 -13.43
N ARG A 163 -4.89 10.54 -12.21
CA ARG A 163 -4.73 9.74 -10.99
C ARG A 163 -6.06 9.11 -10.56
N ARG A 164 -6.02 7.82 -10.22
CA ARG A 164 -7.14 7.07 -9.65
C ARG A 164 -6.67 6.18 -8.51
N PHE A 165 -7.55 5.95 -7.54
CA PHE A 165 -7.28 5.03 -6.43
C PHE A 165 -7.77 3.63 -6.82
N TRP A 166 -6.91 2.63 -6.70
CA TRP A 166 -7.30 1.25 -6.94
C TRP A 166 -8.44 0.81 -6.02
N SER A 167 -8.43 1.28 -4.77
CA SER A 167 -9.49 1.00 -3.80
C SER A 167 -10.87 1.52 -4.21
N HIS A 168 -10.96 2.54 -5.08
CA HIS A 168 -12.22 3.01 -5.64
C HIS A 168 -12.64 2.23 -6.90
N LEU A 169 -11.66 1.84 -7.73
CA LEU A 169 -11.91 1.15 -8.99
C LEU A 169 -12.34 -0.31 -8.80
N ARG A 170 -11.82 -0.99 -7.76
CA ARG A 170 -12.16 -2.38 -7.44
C ARG A 170 -13.58 -2.57 -6.89
N GLY A 171 -14.31 -1.47 -6.64
CA GLY A 171 -15.62 -1.50 -5.99
C GLY A 171 -15.54 -1.65 -4.47
N ARG A 172 -16.66 -1.41 -3.78
CA ARG A 172 -16.74 -1.58 -2.31
C ARG A 172 -17.04 -3.06 -2.05
N ASN A 173 -16.24 -3.71 -1.21
CA ASN A 173 -16.33 -5.16 -0.93
C ASN A 173 -15.99 -6.09 -2.12
N GLY A 174 -15.36 -5.58 -3.18
CA GLY A 174 -15.01 -6.41 -4.33
C GLY A 174 -16.20 -6.82 -5.21
N ASP A 175 -17.32 -6.09 -5.12
CA ASP A 175 -18.48 -6.23 -6.02
C ASP A 175 -18.13 -6.00 -7.50
N GLY A 176 -16.92 -5.49 -7.78
CA GLY A 176 -16.40 -5.33 -9.13
C GLY A 176 -17.06 -4.18 -9.89
N ILE A 177 -17.96 -3.43 -9.24
CA ILE A 177 -18.67 -2.29 -9.81
C ILE A 177 -17.81 -1.04 -9.62
N PRO A 178 -17.21 -0.48 -10.70
CA PRO A 178 -16.39 0.72 -10.58
C PRO A 178 -17.26 1.90 -10.15
N ARG A 179 -16.81 2.64 -9.14
CA ARG A 179 -17.47 3.88 -8.69
C ARG A 179 -16.52 5.07 -8.83
N PRO A 180 -16.97 6.21 -9.39
CA PRO A 180 -18.34 6.56 -9.82
C PRO A 180 -18.73 5.94 -11.17
N ALA A 181 -20.02 5.90 -11.49
CA ALA A 181 -20.53 5.53 -12.82
C ALA A 181 -19.84 6.35 -13.94
N ASN A 182 -19.56 7.62 -13.65
CA ASN A 182 -18.69 8.46 -14.46
C ASN A 182 -17.22 8.19 -14.14
N ARG A 183 -16.51 7.60 -15.10
CA ARG A 183 -15.10 7.18 -14.98
C ARG A 183 -14.14 8.33 -14.70
N HIS A 184 -14.37 9.52 -15.27
CA HIS A 184 -13.69 10.80 -15.00
C HIS A 184 -14.45 11.96 -15.66
N THR A 185 -14.13 13.19 -15.26
CA THR A 185 -14.62 14.41 -15.91
C THR A 185 -14.29 14.33 -17.40
N SER A 186 -15.24 14.66 -18.27
CA SER A 186 -15.13 14.58 -19.74
C SER A 186 -14.81 13.20 -20.34
N CYS A 187 -15.22 12.11 -19.67
CA CYS A 187 -15.22 10.79 -20.33
C CYS A 187 -16.29 10.71 -21.42
N ILE A 188 -16.18 9.72 -22.31
CA ILE A 188 -17.27 9.34 -23.23
C ILE A 188 -18.60 9.13 -22.46
N PRO A 189 -19.76 9.33 -23.12
CA PRO A 189 -21.05 9.13 -22.48
C PRO A 189 -21.20 7.75 -21.82
N THR A 190 -21.83 7.71 -20.65
CA THR A 190 -21.92 6.51 -19.79
C THR A 190 -22.60 5.33 -20.48
N TYR A 191 -23.60 5.58 -21.34
CA TYR A 191 -24.28 4.53 -22.09
C TYR A 191 -23.37 3.78 -23.08
N LEU A 192 -22.25 4.39 -23.52
CA LEU A 192 -21.26 3.76 -24.41
C LEU A 192 -20.20 2.94 -23.66
N HIS A 193 -20.13 3.03 -22.33
CA HIS A 193 -19.04 2.40 -21.56
C HIS A 193 -19.07 0.88 -21.69
N ALA A 194 -20.25 0.26 -21.55
CA ALA A 194 -20.38 -1.19 -21.58
C ALA A 194 -19.95 -1.77 -22.94
N GLU A 195 -20.35 -1.14 -24.03
CA GLU A 195 -19.97 -1.55 -25.39
C GLU A 195 -18.46 -1.41 -25.61
N LYS A 196 -17.87 -0.27 -25.25
CA LYS A 196 -16.42 -0.05 -25.39
C LYS A 196 -15.59 -1.00 -24.53
N LEU A 197 -16.06 -1.34 -23.33
CA LEU A 197 -15.41 -2.34 -22.48
C LEU A 197 -15.49 -3.73 -23.09
N ARG A 198 -16.63 -4.15 -23.66
CA ARG A 198 -16.73 -5.42 -24.40
C ARG A 198 -15.78 -5.46 -25.59
N GLN A 199 -15.70 -4.39 -26.38
CA GLN A 199 -14.75 -4.28 -27.49
C GLN A 199 -13.30 -4.41 -27.00
N PHE A 200 -12.96 -3.78 -25.87
CA PHE A 200 -11.63 -3.88 -25.29
C PHE A 200 -11.32 -5.27 -24.74
N GLN A 201 -12.27 -5.91 -24.06
CA GLN A 201 -12.12 -7.27 -23.51
C GLN A 201 -11.98 -8.31 -24.62
N ALA A 202 -12.67 -8.14 -25.76
CA ALA A 202 -12.50 -9.00 -26.93
C ALA A 202 -11.08 -8.94 -27.52
N GLN A 203 -10.32 -7.86 -27.28
CA GLN A 203 -8.91 -7.75 -27.68
C GLN A 203 -7.95 -8.42 -26.69
N GLN A 204 -8.40 -8.74 -25.47
CA GLN A 204 -7.58 -9.44 -24.50
C GLN A 204 -7.53 -10.93 -24.84
N LYS A 205 -6.31 -11.47 -24.88
CA LYS A 205 -6.07 -12.89 -25.17
C LYS A 205 -5.88 -13.64 -23.87
N SER A 206 -6.51 -14.81 -23.75
CA SER A 206 -6.27 -15.75 -22.64
C SER A 206 -4.85 -16.34 -22.68
N THR A 207 -4.19 -16.31 -23.84
CA THR A 207 -2.83 -16.79 -24.04
C THR A 207 -1.82 -15.65 -24.04
N CYS A 208 -0.67 -15.91 -23.40
CA CYS A 208 0.46 -15.00 -23.42
C CYS A 208 1.08 -15.02 -24.83
N THR A 209 1.29 -13.83 -25.41
CA THR A 209 1.94 -13.65 -26.72
C THR A 209 3.20 -12.78 -26.63
N CYS A 210 3.70 -12.59 -25.41
CA CYS A 210 4.91 -11.82 -25.15
C CYS A 210 6.15 -12.62 -25.56
N ALA A 211 7.22 -11.92 -25.95
CA ALA A 211 8.50 -12.55 -26.28
C ALA A 211 9.06 -13.31 -25.07
N ASP A 212 8.97 -12.70 -23.89
CA ASP A 212 9.26 -13.35 -22.62
C ASP A 212 8.04 -14.14 -22.14
N ARG A 213 8.25 -15.42 -21.84
CA ARG A 213 7.19 -16.30 -21.33
C ARG A 213 6.85 -15.92 -19.89
N HIS A 214 5.64 -15.39 -19.69
CA HIS A 214 5.08 -15.16 -18.35
C HIS A 214 4.41 -16.44 -17.81
N PRO A 215 4.45 -16.67 -16.48
CA PRO A 215 3.76 -17.81 -15.87
C PRO A 215 2.25 -17.60 -15.98
N THR A 216 1.54 -18.60 -16.49
CA THR A 216 0.07 -18.56 -16.65
C THR A 216 -0.60 -19.77 -16.04
N THR A 217 0.15 -20.82 -15.70
CA THR A 217 -0.35 -21.97 -14.95
C THR A 217 -0.07 -21.84 -13.46
N VAL A 218 -0.81 -22.58 -12.63
CA VAL A 218 -0.62 -22.57 -11.17
C VAL A 218 0.78 -23.07 -10.80
N ASP A 219 1.29 -24.10 -11.49
CA ASP A 219 2.61 -24.68 -11.18
C ASP A 219 3.75 -23.75 -11.60
N GLU A 220 3.65 -23.10 -12.76
CA GLU A 220 4.60 -22.07 -13.18
C GLU A 220 4.61 -20.90 -12.18
N CYS A 221 3.43 -20.43 -11.77
CA CYS A 221 3.29 -19.35 -10.79
C CYS A 221 3.90 -19.75 -9.45
N ARG A 222 3.63 -20.99 -8.98
CA ARG A 222 4.20 -21.53 -7.74
C ARG A 222 5.72 -21.58 -7.81
N GLN A 223 6.30 -22.04 -8.93
CA GLN A 223 7.73 -22.07 -9.14
C GLN A 223 8.34 -20.66 -8.99
N VAL A 224 7.79 -19.67 -9.70
CA VAL A 224 8.30 -18.28 -9.62
C VAL A 224 8.19 -17.72 -8.19
N LEU A 225 7.09 -17.97 -7.48
CA LEU A 225 6.93 -17.52 -6.08
C LEU A 225 7.95 -18.18 -5.14
N THR A 226 8.25 -19.47 -5.33
CA THR A 226 9.29 -20.19 -4.58
C THR A 226 10.68 -19.62 -4.86
N GLU A 227 11.00 -19.34 -6.12
CA GLU A 227 12.27 -18.72 -6.53
C GLU A 227 12.44 -17.33 -5.90
N ILE A 228 11.36 -16.54 -5.80
CA ILE A 228 11.37 -15.24 -5.11
C ILE A 228 11.65 -15.41 -3.62
N LEU A 229 11.05 -16.41 -2.95
CA LEU A 229 11.34 -16.69 -1.55
C LEU A 229 12.79 -17.12 -1.33
N ALA A 230 13.32 -17.98 -2.20
CA ALA A 230 14.72 -18.41 -2.15
C ALA A 230 15.66 -17.21 -2.32
N ALA A 231 15.46 -16.39 -3.35
CA ALA A 231 16.24 -15.17 -3.58
C ALA A 231 16.18 -14.19 -2.39
N GLY A 232 15.05 -14.12 -1.70
CA GLY A 232 14.89 -13.32 -0.48
C GLY A 232 15.73 -13.83 0.70
N LYS A 233 15.87 -15.15 0.84
CA LYS A 233 16.73 -15.78 1.87
C LYS A 233 18.22 -15.56 1.57
N ASP A 234 18.57 -15.56 0.29
CA ASP A 234 19.95 -15.35 -0.19
C ASP A 234 20.33 -13.86 -0.27
N TYR A 235 19.44 -12.95 0.16
CA TYR A 235 19.60 -11.49 0.05
C TYR A 235 19.87 -10.99 -1.38
N SER A 236 19.53 -11.80 -2.40
CA SER A 236 19.75 -11.49 -3.81
C SER A 236 18.64 -10.58 -4.34
N ARG A 237 18.74 -9.29 -3.99
CA ARG A 237 17.75 -8.27 -4.39
C ARG A 237 17.58 -8.22 -5.91
N GLY A 238 18.65 -8.34 -6.69
CA GLY A 238 18.59 -8.31 -8.15
C GLY A 238 17.74 -9.45 -8.74
N LEU A 239 17.94 -10.67 -8.25
CA LEU A 239 17.17 -11.84 -8.69
C LEU A 239 15.70 -11.73 -8.28
N MET A 240 15.42 -11.26 -7.04
CA MET A 240 14.06 -10.99 -6.59
C MET A 240 13.35 -9.99 -7.51
N MET A 241 14.04 -8.93 -7.92
CA MET A 241 13.52 -7.92 -8.85
C MET A 241 13.24 -8.50 -10.24
N GLN A 242 14.16 -9.30 -10.76
CA GLN A 242 14.00 -9.96 -12.06
C GLN A 242 12.77 -10.88 -12.07
N LYS A 243 12.58 -11.68 -11.02
CA LYS A 243 11.42 -12.59 -10.91
C LYS A 243 10.11 -11.83 -10.66
N ALA A 244 10.15 -10.75 -9.88
CA ALA A 244 8.99 -9.87 -9.71
C ALA A 244 8.54 -9.22 -11.02
N ARG A 245 9.47 -8.85 -11.91
CA ARG A 245 9.15 -8.32 -13.25
C ARG A 245 8.36 -9.31 -14.09
N VAL A 246 8.77 -10.58 -14.12
CA VAL A 246 8.07 -11.65 -14.85
C VAL A 246 6.58 -11.75 -14.43
N ILE A 247 6.27 -11.48 -13.17
CA ILE A 247 4.89 -11.46 -12.66
C ILE A 247 4.14 -10.18 -13.04
N LEU A 248 4.79 -9.03 -12.86
CA LEU A 248 4.17 -7.71 -12.90
C LEU A 248 4.19 -7.05 -14.28
N GLU A 249 4.94 -7.58 -15.24
CA GLU A 249 5.00 -7.05 -16.59
C GLU A 249 3.66 -7.13 -17.32
N ARG A 250 3.49 -6.21 -18.27
CA ARG A 250 2.28 -6.13 -19.09
C ARG A 250 2.18 -7.37 -19.98
N CYS A 251 1.01 -7.98 -19.99
CA CYS A 251 0.74 -9.19 -20.75
C CYS A 251 -0.73 -9.26 -21.11
N SER A 252 -1.06 -9.79 -22.29
CA SER A 252 -2.46 -10.05 -22.69
C SER A 252 -3.16 -11.03 -21.75
N ALA A 253 -2.41 -12.01 -21.21
CA ALA A 253 -2.91 -13.02 -20.29
C ALA A 253 -2.81 -12.62 -18.80
N SER A 254 -2.82 -11.33 -18.49
CA SER A 254 -2.67 -10.84 -17.11
C SER A 254 -3.75 -11.37 -16.17
N SER A 255 -5.00 -11.52 -16.63
CA SER A 255 -6.10 -12.04 -15.80
C SER A 255 -5.91 -13.53 -15.47
N VAL A 256 -5.52 -14.35 -16.45
CA VAL A 256 -5.22 -15.77 -16.23
C VAL A 256 -4.05 -15.92 -15.24
N ARG A 257 -2.98 -15.14 -15.45
CA ARG A 257 -1.83 -15.12 -14.54
C ARG A 257 -2.21 -14.70 -13.12
N ALA A 258 -3.03 -13.67 -12.95
CA ALA A 258 -3.45 -13.20 -11.63
C ALA A 258 -4.21 -14.28 -10.84
N VAL A 259 -5.12 -15.01 -11.50
CA VAL A 259 -5.84 -16.14 -10.90
C VAL A 259 -4.87 -17.25 -10.51
N ALA A 260 -3.98 -17.65 -11.43
CA ALA A 260 -2.99 -18.69 -11.18
C ALA A 260 -2.04 -18.34 -10.02
N LEU A 261 -1.61 -17.08 -9.92
CA LEU A 261 -0.78 -16.56 -8.83
C LEU A 261 -1.48 -16.61 -7.48
N ARG A 262 -2.77 -16.24 -7.42
CA ARG A 262 -3.57 -16.34 -6.18
C ARG A 262 -3.64 -17.79 -5.72
N THR A 263 -4.05 -18.70 -6.60
CA THR A 263 -4.12 -20.13 -6.29
C THR A 263 -2.76 -20.71 -5.87
N ALA A 264 -1.67 -20.31 -6.54
CA ALA A 264 -0.32 -20.74 -6.18
C ALA A 264 0.10 -20.25 -4.79
N LEU A 265 -0.20 -18.99 -4.45
CA LEU A 265 0.09 -18.43 -3.13
C LEU A 265 -0.70 -19.14 -2.02
N ASP A 266 -1.97 -19.42 -2.26
CA ASP A 266 -2.84 -20.11 -1.30
C ASP A 266 -2.31 -21.54 -1.03
N LYS A 267 -1.90 -22.26 -2.09
CA LYS A 267 -1.25 -23.58 -1.97
C LYS A 267 0.06 -23.52 -1.17
N LEU A 268 0.93 -22.55 -1.44
CA LEU A 268 2.20 -22.37 -0.71
C LEU A 268 1.97 -22.09 0.78
N THR A 269 0.95 -21.28 1.10
CA THR A 269 0.61 -20.96 2.49
C THR A 269 0.12 -22.21 3.23
N ALA A 270 -0.77 -23.00 2.61
CA ALA A 270 -1.27 -24.24 3.18
C ALA A 270 -0.18 -25.32 3.34
N ASP A 271 0.78 -25.39 2.41
CA ASP A 271 1.94 -26.29 2.53
C ASP A 271 2.83 -25.91 3.75
N GLY A 272 3.08 -24.61 3.94
CA GLY A 272 3.86 -24.11 5.08
C GLY A 272 3.22 -24.43 6.43
N GLU A 273 1.90 -24.24 6.55
CA GLU A 273 1.14 -24.58 7.77
C GLU A 273 1.20 -26.08 8.09
N ARG A 274 1.08 -26.95 7.08
CA ARG A 274 1.23 -28.40 7.24
C ARG A 274 2.61 -28.81 7.75
N THR A 275 3.67 -28.22 7.20
CA THR A 275 5.05 -28.52 7.63
C THR A 275 5.29 -28.05 9.07
N SER A 276 4.80 -26.87 9.44
CA SER A 276 4.89 -26.37 10.83
C SER A 276 4.10 -27.23 11.82
N ALA A 277 2.90 -27.71 11.46
CA ALA A 277 2.11 -28.60 12.30
C ALA A 277 2.78 -29.97 12.53
N ARG A 278 3.40 -30.56 11.48
CA ARG A 278 4.15 -31.81 11.61
C ARG A 278 5.40 -31.66 12.49
N GLY A 279 6.14 -30.55 12.35
CA GLY A 279 7.31 -30.28 13.20
C GLY A 279 6.99 -30.01 14.68
N ALA A 280 5.75 -29.66 15.02
CA ALA A 280 5.32 -29.46 16.41
C ALA A 280 5.05 -30.78 17.15
N HIS A 281 4.63 -31.83 16.44
CA HIS A 281 4.37 -33.16 17.03
C HIS A 281 5.64 -33.97 17.27
N ASP A 282 6.73 -33.65 16.58
CA ASP A 282 8.00 -34.40 16.66
C ASP A 282 9.02 -33.77 17.60
N ARG A 283 8.59 -32.88 18.53
CA ARG A 283 9.46 -32.45 19.63
C ARG A 283 9.58 -33.61 20.61
N PRO A 284 10.76 -34.26 20.75
CA PRO A 284 10.93 -35.28 21.78
C PRO A 284 10.63 -34.64 23.13
N SER A 285 9.68 -35.23 23.86
CA SER A 285 9.41 -34.90 25.25
C SER A 285 10.75 -34.83 25.97
N ARG A 286 11.18 -33.62 26.36
CA ARG A 286 12.35 -33.44 27.20
C ARG A 286 12.12 -34.26 28.46
N ALA A 287 12.72 -35.45 28.50
CA ALA A 287 12.81 -36.27 29.69
C ALA A 287 13.33 -35.37 30.79
N ARG A 288 12.53 -35.20 31.84
CA ARG A 288 12.92 -34.48 33.05
C ARG A 288 14.20 -35.14 33.54
N ARG A 289 15.35 -34.47 33.38
CA ARG A 289 16.56 -34.83 34.12
C ARG A 289 16.21 -34.67 35.60
N SER A 290 16.08 -35.81 36.27
CA SER A 290 16.08 -35.91 37.72
C SER A 290 17.36 -35.24 38.24
N LEU A 291 17.17 -34.14 38.97
CA LEU A 291 18.23 -33.55 39.78
C LEU A 291 18.61 -34.56 40.87
N GLY A 292 19.91 -34.74 41.05
CA GLY A 292 20.50 -35.74 41.93
C GLY A 292 20.06 -35.62 43.38
N GLN A 293 20.03 -36.78 44.05
CA GLN A 293 19.95 -36.84 45.49
C GLN A 293 21.26 -36.32 46.13
N PRO A 294 21.20 -35.64 47.28
CA PRO A 294 22.38 -35.32 48.06
C PRO A 294 22.90 -36.57 48.78
N VAL A 295 24.22 -36.76 48.73
CA VAL A 295 24.95 -37.74 49.53
C VAL A 295 25.09 -37.18 50.95
N THR A 296 24.77 -38.01 51.94
CA THR A 296 25.16 -37.85 53.35
C THR A 296 25.95 -39.06 53.77
#